data_AF-A0A1E3WBN2-F1
#
_entry.id   AF-A0A1E3WBN2-F1
#
_cell.length_a   1.000
_cell.length_b   1.000
_cell.length_c   1.000
_cell.angle_alpha   90.00
_cell.angle_beta   90.00
_cell.angle_gamma   90.00
#
_symmetry.space_group_name_H-M   'P 1'
#
loop_
_entity.id
_entity.type
_entity.pdbx_description
1 polymer ?
#
loop_
_entity_poly.entity_id
_entity_poly.type
_entity_poly.pdbx_seq_one_letter_code
_entity_poly.pdbx_strand_id
1 'polypeptide(L)'
;MGEKDFVAQAEKDRSNCDQSMCDHWGLSVWMAMADVHHAQSLFGYMRKWAIAKGRVAITDGKLKKTPKPEQPNHYTFWKYYEVGLSHKFSIVQGPLATKST
;
A
#
# COMPACT_ATOMS: atom_id res chain seq x y z
N MET A 1 -3.20 -12.71 -6.06
CA MET A 1 -2.10 -12.03 -5.35
C MET A 1 -1.18 -13.07 -4.77
N GLY A 2 0.10 -12.77 -4.66
CA GLY A 2 1.09 -13.56 -3.93
C GLY A 2 2.05 -12.65 -3.17
N GLU A 3 2.97 -13.22 -2.38
CA GLU A 3 3.92 -12.43 -1.55
C GLU A 3 4.70 -11.39 -2.37
N LYS A 4 5.02 -11.68 -3.64
CA LYS A 4 5.68 -10.73 -4.56
C LYS A 4 4.95 -9.39 -4.77
N ASP A 5 3.63 -9.36 -4.54
CA ASP A 5 2.81 -8.15 -4.66
C ASP A 5 2.93 -7.26 -3.40
N PHE A 6 3.49 -7.82 -2.33
CA PHE A 6 3.84 -7.17 -1.06
C PHE A 6 5.35 -6.98 -0.90
N VAL A 7 6.13 -7.48 -1.86
CA VAL A 7 7.59 -7.29 -1.91
C VAL A 7 7.88 -5.84 -2.27
N ALA A 8 8.55 -5.15 -1.36
CA ALA A 8 8.96 -3.78 -1.56
C ALA A 8 9.99 -3.68 -2.69
N GLN A 9 10.04 -2.55 -3.40
CA GLN A 9 11.01 -2.35 -4.48
C GLN A 9 12.49 -2.43 -4.04
N ALA A 10 12.76 -2.35 -2.74
CA ALA A 10 14.09 -2.54 -2.17
C ALA A 10 14.37 -3.97 -1.68
N GLU A 11 13.35 -4.82 -1.51
CA GLU A 11 13.52 -6.28 -1.37
C GLU A 11 13.83 -6.93 -2.73
N LYS A 12 13.64 -6.19 -3.83
CA LYS A 12 14.14 -6.53 -5.17
C LYS A 12 15.60 -6.08 -5.30
N ASP A 13 16.52 -6.95 -4.89
CA ASP A 13 17.95 -6.90 -5.24
C ASP A 13 18.76 -5.67 -4.75
N ARG A 14 18.51 -5.12 -3.54
CA ARG A 14 19.42 -4.13 -2.93
C ARG A 14 20.25 -4.73 -1.79
N SER A 15 21.55 -4.85 -2.02
CA SER A 15 22.58 -5.33 -1.05
C SER A 15 22.75 -4.46 0.20
N ASN A 16 22.20 -3.23 0.22
CA ASN A 16 22.34 -2.27 1.31
C ASN A 16 21.02 -1.98 2.03
N CYS A 17 20.17 -2.99 2.19
CA CYS A 17 19.00 -2.86 3.06
C CYS A 17 19.41 -3.03 4.52
N ASP A 18 19.39 -1.94 5.29
CA ASP A 18 19.45 -2.03 6.75
C ASP A 18 18.16 -2.66 7.28
N GLN A 19 18.26 -3.93 7.66
CA GLN A 19 17.14 -4.74 8.17
C GLN A 19 16.57 -4.20 9.48
N SER A 20 17.28 -3.32 10.19
CA SER A 20 16.80 -2.65 11.40
C SER A 20 15.82 -1.49 11.10
N MET A 21 15.78 -1.02 9.85
CA MET A 21 14.99 0.15 9.44
C MET A 21 13.64 -0.26 8.84
N CYS A 22 12.64 -0.49 9.69
CA CYS A 22 11.26 -0.79 9.29
C CYS A 22 10.55 0.35 8.52
N ASP A 23 11.08 1.57 8.52
CA ASP A 23 10.41 2.76 7.95
C ASP A 23 10.72 2.98 6.44
N HIS A 24 11.46 2.09 5.78
CA HIS A 24 11.83 2.31 4.38
C HIS A 24 10.72 1.99 3.37
N TRP A 25 9.76 1.09 3.66
CA TRP A 25 8.85 0.53 2.64
C TRP A 25 7.38 0.55 3.04
N GLY A 26 6.72 1.65 2.68
CA GLY A 26 5.35 1.92 3.03
C GLY A 26 4.34 1.57 1.92
N LEU A 27 3.32 0.80 2.26
CA LEU A 27 2.11 0.67 1.46
C LEU A 27 1.23 1.89 1.71
N SER A 28 0.65 2.45 0.64
CA SER A 28 -0.39 3.46 0.78
C SER A 28 -1.70 2.79 1.19
N VAL A 29 -2.27 3.21 2.31
CA VAL A 29 -3.45 2.59 2.92
C VAL A 29 -4.50 3.66 3.21
N TRP A 30 -5.75 3.27 3.03
CA TRP A 30 -6.93 4.05 3.39
C TRP A 30 -7.90 3.16 4.18
N MET A 31 -8.65 3.77 5.09
CA MET A 31 -9.58 3.05 5.95
C MET A 31 -10.97 2.89 5.32
N ALA A 32 -11.32 3.73 4.34
CA ALA A 32 -12.59 3.66 3.62
C ALA A 32 -12.39 3.71 2.10
N MET A 33 -13.28 3.04 1.36
CA MET A 33 -13.27 3.04 -0.12
C MET A 33 -13.51 4.43 -0.70
N ALA A 34 -14.29 5.28 -0.02
CA ALA A 34 -14.51 6.65 -0.46
C ALA A 34 -13.20 7.45 -0.55
N ASP A 35 -12.27 7.25 0.41
CA ASP A 35 -10.96 7.90 0.38
C ASP A 35 -10.08 7.36 -0.77
N VAL A 36 -10.20 6.06 -1.09
CA VAL A 36 -9.51 5.45 -2.25
C VAL A 36 -10.02 6.06 -3.55
N HIS A 37 -11.34 6.22 -3.69
CA HIS A 37 -11.94 6.84 -4.88
C HIS A 37 -11.57 8.31 -5.00
N HIS A 38 -11.50 9.03 -3.88
CA HIS A 38 -10.99 10.40 -3.83
C HIS A 38 -9.52 10.46 -4.26
N ALA A 39 -8.67 9.55 -3.79
CA ALA A 39 -7.28 9.47 -4.25
C ALA A 39 -7.17 9.19 -5.75
N GLN A 40 -8.00 8.28 -6.30
CA GLN A 40 -8.06 7.99 -7.73
C GLN A 40 -8.65 9.14 -8.57
N SER A 41 -9.45 10.03 -7.99
CA SER A 41 -9.95 11.24 -8.64
C SER A 41 -8.87 12.32 -8.72
N LEU A 42 -8.10 12.49 -7.64
CA LEU A 42 -6.97 13.43 -7.56
C LEU A 42 -5.77 12.99 -8.41
N PHE A 43 -5.44 11.69 -8.39
CA PHE A 43 -4.23 11.15 -8.99
C PHE A 43 -4.57 10.10 -10.05
N GLY A 44 -4.68 10.53 -11.31
CA GLY A 44 -5.10 9.66 -12.42
C GLY A 44 -4.26 8.39 -12.62
N TYR A 45 -2.98 8.40 -12.24
CA TYR A 45 -2.13 7.20 -12.32
C TYR A 45 -2.55 6.10 -11.33
N MET A 46 -3.17 6.44 -10.19
CA MET A 46 -3.65 5.46 -9.21
C MET A 46 -4.82 4.63 -9.73
N ARG A 47 -5.48 5.08 -10.80
CA ARG A 47 -6.52 4.31 -11.51
C ARG A 47 -5.96 3.04 -12.14
N LYS A 48 -4.66 3.01 -12.45
CA LYS A 48 -3.97 1.84 -13.02
C LYS A 48 -3.73 0.74 -11.99
N TRP A 49 -3.96 1.00 -10.70
CA TRP A 49 -3.71 0.05 -9.62
C TRP A 49 -4.97 -0.74 -9.27
N ALA A 50 -4.80 -2.02 -8.99
CA ALA A 50 -5.81 -2.80 -8.29
C ALA A 50 -5.84 -2.39 -6.82
N ILE A 51 -7.03 -2.44 -6.20
CA ILE A 51 -7.21 -2.17 -4.77
C ILE A 51 -7.33 -3.50 -4.04
N ALA A 52 -6.42 -3.73 -3.11
CA ALA A 52 -6.47 -4.83 -2.17
C ALA A 52 -7.06 -4.37 -0.84
N LYS A 53 -7.92 -5.19 -0.24
CA LYS A 53 -8.48 -4.98 1.10
C LYS A 53 -8.10 -6.13 2.00
N GLY A 54 -7.70 -5.81 3.22
CA GLY A 54 -7.31 -6.79 4.22
C GLY A 54 -7.45 -6.26 5.63
N ARG A 55 -7.13 -7.10 6.59
CA ARG A 55 -6.99 -6.72 8.00
C ARG A 55 -5.55 -6.99 8.42
N VAL A 56 -4.93 -5.99 9.04
CA VAL A 56 -3.59 -6.10 9.61
C VAL A 56 -3.67 -5.88 11.12
N ALA A 57 -2.81 -6.58 11.86
CA ALA A 57 -2.63 -6.45 13.29
C ALA A 57 -1.42 -5.56 13.61
N ILE A 58 -1.31 -5.12 14.86
CA ILE A 58 -0.13 -4.34 15.33
C ILE A 58 1.18 -5.13 15.23
N THR A 59 1.10 -6.46 15.21
CA THR A 59 2.25 -7.37 15.02
C THR A 59 2.70 -7.48 13.56
N ASP A 60 1.90 -6.97 12.62
CA ASP A 60 2.22 -7.08 11.19
C ASP A 60 3.12 -5.94 10.72
N GLY A 61 3.14 -4.83 11.45
CA GLY A 61 3.83 -3.64 11.02
C GLY A 61 3.38 -2.37 11.73
N LYS A 62 3.86 -1.24 11.21
CA LYS A 62 3.58 0.09 11.73
C LYS A 62 2.70 0.86 10.76
N LEU A 63 1.69 1.55 11.28
CA LEU A 63 0.85 2.48 10.50
C LEU A 63 1.11 3.90 10.98
N LYS A 64 1.43 4.82 10.07
CA LYS A 64 1.50 6.27 10.38
C LYS A 64 0.71 7.06 9.37
N LYS A 65 0.20 8.21 9.79
CA LYS A 65 -0.48 9.15 8.90
C LYS A 65 0.51 9.71 7.87
N THR A 66 0.14 9.72 6.59
CA THR A 66 0.92 10.37 5.55
C THR A 66 0.60 11.87 5.56
N PRO A 67 1.58 12.78 5.57
CA PRO A 67 1.33 14.22 5.66
C PRO A 67 0.90 14.80 4.30
N LYS A 68 -0.29 14.43 3.82
CA LYS A 68 -0.90 14.96 2.59
C LYS A 68 -2.24 15.65 2.91
N PRO A 69 -2.32 16.99 2.86
CA PRO A 69 -3.54 17.73 3.19
C PRO A 69 -4.76 17.30 2.35
N GLU A 70 -4.55 16.97 1.07
CA GLU A 70 -5.62 16.61 0.14
C GLU A 70 -6.15 15.18 0.35
N GLN A 71 -5.46 14.39 1.18
CA GLN A 71 -5.83 13.02 1.53
C GLN A 71 -5.75 12.82 3.05
N PRO A 72 -6.68 13.40 3.82
CA PRO A 72 -6.59 13.44 5.29
C PRO A 72 -6.62 12.06 5.96
N ASN A 73 -7.11 11.05 5.25
CA ASN A 73 -7.21 9.64 5.67
C ASN A 73 -6.21 8.73 4.95
N HIS A 74 -5.16 9.29 4.34
CA HIS A 74 -4.05 8.53 3.78
C HIS A 74 -3.04 8.19 4.86
N TYR A 75 -2.76 6.89 4.97
CA TYR A 75 -1.77 6.33 5.86
C TYR A 75 -0.71 5.60 5.05
N THR A 76 0.46 5.48 5.66
CA THR A 76 1.51 4.62 5.20
C THR A 76 1.62 3.45 6.18
N PHE A 77 1.56 2.22 5.66
CA PHE A 77 1.76 1.00 6.42
C PHE A 77 3.09 0.36 6.06
N TRP A 78 3.94 0.11 7.05
CA TRP A 78 5.22 -0.56 6.89
C TRP A 78 5.16 -1.94 7.52
N LYS A 79 5.27 -3.00 6.72
CA LYS A 79 5.33 -4.37 7.26
C LYS A 79 6.65 -4.58 8.01
N TYR A 80 6.63 -5.42 9.04
CA TYR A 80 7.87 -5.91 9.63
C TYR A 80 8.58 -6.90 8.71
N TYR A 81 9.90 -7.05 8.89
CA TYR A 81 10.71 -8.00 8.13
C TYR A 81 10.16 -9.43 8.31
N GLU A 82 10.19 -10.23 7.24
CA GLU A 82 9.70 -11.61 7.17
C GLU A 82 8.21 -11.86 7.51
N VAL A 83 7.41 -10.82 7.77
CA VAL A 83 5.96 -10.97 7.91
C VAL A 83 5.32 -11.16 6.54
N GLY A 84 4.75 -12.35 6.33
CA GLY A 84 3.94 -12.66 5.16
C GLY A 84 2.53 -12.07 5.28
N LEU A 85 2.09 -11.33 4.26
CA LEU A 85 0.81 -10.63 4.26
C LEU A 85 -0.15 -11.11 3.18
N SER A 86 0.30 -11.91 2.21
CA SER A 86 -0.52 -12.21 1.03
C SER A 86 -1.86 -12.88 1.35
N HIS A 87 -1.90 -13.69 2.42
CA HIS A 87 -3.11 -14.36 2.90
C HIS A 87 -4.11 -13.42 3.60
N LYS A 88 -3.69 -12.21 4.00
CA LYS A 88 -4.53 -11.24 4.73
C LYS A 88 -5.30 -10.30 3.82
N PHE A 89 -4.98 -10.29 2.53
CA PHE A 89 -5.55 -9.36 1.57
C PHE A 89 -6.25 -10.09 0.43
N SER A 90 -7.29 -9.45 -0.11
CA SER A 90 -7.96 -9.86 -1.35
C SER A 90 -8.15 -8.65 -2.26
N ILE A 91 -8.07 -8.85 -3.58
CA ILE A 91 -8.38 -7.79 -4.54
C ILE A 91 -9.89 -7.56 -4.49
N VAL A 92 -10.30 -6.33 -4.19
CA VAL A 92 -11.72 -5.93 -4.13
C VAL A 92 -12.12 -5.02 -5.29
N GLN A 93 -11.14 -4.42 -5.98
CA GLN A 93 -11.38 -3.61 -7.17
C GLN A 93 -10.20 -3.78 -8.13
N GLY A 94 -10.46 -4.07 -9.40
CA GLY A 94 -9.43 -4.06 -10.44
C GLY A 94 -9.01 -2.64 -10.83
N PRO A 95 -8.00 -2.49 -11.71
CA PRO A 95 -7.68 -1.21 -12.32
C PRO A 95 -8.91 -0.60 -12.99
N LEU A 96 -9.09 0.71 -12.83
CA LEU A 96 -10.10 1.46 -13.55
C LEU A 96 -9.60 1.75 -14.96
N ALA A 97 -10.49 1.73 -15.95
CA ALA A 97 -10.16 2.14 -17.30
C ALA A 97 -9.52 3.54 -17.28
N THR A 98 -8.33 3.66 -17.88
CA THR A 98 -7.71 4.96 -18.10
C THR A 98 -8.61 5.71 -19.07
N LYS A 99 -9.10 6.91 -18.69
CA LYS A 99 -9.68 7.81 -19.69
C LYS A 99 -8.55 8.11 -20.68
N SER A 100 -8.70 7.67 -21.93
CA SER A 100 -7.88 8.17 -23.03
C SER A 100 -8.18 9.66 -23.14
N THR A 101 -7.26 10.49 -22.66
CA THR A 101 -7.18 11.90 -23.04
C THR A 101 -6.60 12.00 -24.44
#